data_AF-A0A6I9WLV8-F1
#
_entry.id   AF-A0A6I9WLV8-F1
#
_cell.length_a   1.000
_cell.length_b   1.000
_cell.length_c   1.000
_cell.angle_alpha   90.00
_cell.angle_beta   90.00
_cell.angle_gamma   90.00
#
_symmetry.space_group_name_H-M   'P 1'
#
loop_
_entity.id
_entity.type
_entity.pdbx_description
1 polymer ?
#
loop_
_entity_poly.entity_id
_entity_poly.type
_entity_poly.pdbx_seq_one_letter_code
_entity_poly.pdbx_strand_id
1 'polypeptide(L)'
;MGHPERGARGGRSSKVSKRAKPLDPDEDDYYYDDPVDERNNPTNEAPAVPPGFLSPSVREYLDLGKSIPGRPGTDYPVLGKVPYTNFYCDDQSFPGFFADVETRCQAWHYCDIDGRQATFLCPNGTQFSQAVFVCDWWFNVRCELSPKLYAINSRLYGTPTESPTRPHRLITKELLENIFVRRK
;
A
#
# COMPACT_ATOMS: atom_id res chain seq x y z
N MET A 1 -72.19 34.22 -34.02
CA MET A 1 -72.18 33.04 -33.12
C MET A 1 -70.91 33.11 -32.29
N GLY A 2 -70.92 32.68 -31.03
CA GLY A 2 -69.71 32.47 -30.23
C GLY A 2 -69.19 33.65 -29.38
N HIS A 3 -69.21 33.43 -28.07
CA HIS A 3 -68.47 34.09 -26.97
C HIS A 3 -68.30 33.00 -25.87
N PRO A 4 -67.52 33.16 -24.78
CA PRO A 4 -66.80 34.34 -24.27
C PRO A 4 -65.28 34.20 -24.60
N GLU A 5 -64.22 34.13 -23.77
CA GLU A 5 -63.93 34.40 -22.33
C GLU A 5 -62.40 34.74 -22.19
N ARG A 6 -61.79 34.64 -20.99
CA ARG A 6 -60.46 35.22 -20.66
C ARG A 6 -59.35 34.22 -20.34
N GLY A 7 -58.10 34.61 -20.62
CA GLY A 7 -56.86 34.06 -20.04
C GLY A 7 -56.12 35.12 -19.21
N ALA A 8 -55.38 34.75 -18.16
CA ALA A 8 -55.07 35.67 -17.05
C ALA A 8 -53.60 35.77 -16.61
N ARG A 9 -53.21 36.99 -16.17
CA ARG A 9 -52.07 37.36 -15.30
C ARG A 9 -50.63 37.17 -15.85
N GLY A 10 -49.69 37.98 -15.34
CA GLY A 10 -48.25 37.70 -15.47
C GLY A 10 -47.28 38.88 -15.59
N GLY A 11 -47.39 39.94 -14.78
CA GLY A 11 -46.46 41.06 -14.86
C GLY A 11 -45.03 40.69 -14.42
N ARG A 12 -44.05 40.78 -15.33
CA ARG A 12 -42.62 40.62 -15.02
C ARG A 12 -42.07 41.90 -14.39
N SER A 13 -41.94 41.92 -13.06
CA SER A 13 -41.15 42.93 -12.35
C SER A 13 -39.72 42.43 -12.11
N SER A 14 -38.74 43.17 -12.60
CA SER A 14 -37.31 42.86 -12.46
C SER A 14 -36.82 43.10 -11.04
N LYS A 15 -36.03 42.16 -10.50
CA LYS A 15 -35.25 42.36 -9.25
C LYS A 15 -33.79 41.99 -9.48
N VAL A 16 -32.90 42.84 -8.95
CA VAL A 16 -31.47 42.89 -9.27
C VAL A 16 -30.68 41.90 -8.40
N SER A 17 -29.66 41.27 -8.99
CA SER A 17 -28.72 40.40 -8.27
C SER A 17 -27.91 41.18 -7.23
N LYS A 18 -27.87 40.68 -5.99
CA LYS A 18 -26.96 41.18 -4.95
C LYS A 18 -25.66 40.37 -4.99
N ARG A 19 -24.58 40.99 -5.48
CA ARG A 19 -23.23 40.43 -5.42
C ARG A 19 -22.72 40.44 -3.97
N ALA A 20 -22.03 39.37 -3.56
CA ALA A 20 -21.37 39.31 -2.25
C ALA A 20 -20.22 40.33 -2.16
N LYS A 21 -19.90 40.76 -0.94
CA LYS A 21 -18.76 41.62 -0.64
C LYS A 21 -17.46 40.79 -0.65
N PRO A 22 -16.30 41.33 -1.07
CA PRO A 22 -15.02 40.66 -0.88
C PRO A 22 -14.72 40.41 0.62
N LEU A 23 -13.86 39.42 0.87
CA LEU A 23 -13.14 39.26 2.12
C LEU A 23 -11.81 40.02 2.01
N ASP A 24 -11.36 40.62 3.10
CA ASP A 24 -10.05 41.28 3.20
C ASP A 24 -8.94 40.24 3.51
N PRO A 25 -7.65 40.50 3.21
CA PRO A 25 -6.67 39.41 2.97
C PRO A 25 -5.73 39.06 4.15
N ASP A 26 -5.80 39.76 5.28
CA ASP A 26 -4.71 39.86 6.25
C ASP A 26 -4.97 39.13 7.60
N GLU A 27 -5.22 37.81 7.59
CA GLU A 27 -5.21 36.97 8.81
C GLU A 27 -5.01 35.47 8.45
N ASP A 28 -3.77 35.04 8.19
CA ASP A 28 -3.46 33.71 7.60
C ASP A 28 -2.14 33.08 8.15
N ASP A 29 -1.91 33.17 9.47
CA ASP A 29 -0.72 32.62 10.15
C ASP A 29 -1.02 31.71 11.37
N TYR A 30 -2.13 30.95 11.31
CA TYR A 30 -2.47 29.91 12.31
C TYR A 30 -1.64 28.62 12.14
N TYR A 31 -0.40 28.66 12.63
CA TYR A 31 0.51 27.52 12.76
C TYR A 31 0.01 26.53 13.84
N TYR A 32 -0.58 25.41 13.41
CA TYR A 32 -0.95 24.30 14.28
C TYR A 32 0.27 23.43 14.62
N ASP A 33 0.90 23.71 15.75
CA ASP A 33 1.82 22.78 16.44
C ASP A 33 1.03 22.01 17.50
N ASP A 34 0.57 20.81 17.15
CA ASP A 34 -0.34 20.00 17.97
C ASP A 34 0.43 18.79 18.55
N PRO A 35 0.92 18.86 19.80
CA PRO A 35 1.73 17.80 20.40
C PRO A 35 0.84 16.62 20.79
N VAL A 36 0.73 15.65 19.88
CA VAL A 36 -0.12 14.43 19.99
C VAL A 36 0.36 13.41 21.03
N ASP A 37 0.36 13.82 22.30
CA ASP A 37 0.49 12.96 23.48
C ASP A 37 -0.90 12.66 24.11
N GLU A 38 -1.91 12.42 23.26
CA GLU A 38 -3.30 12.06 23.64
C GLU A 38 -3.44 10.74 24.42
N ARG A 39 -2.33 10.13 24.87
CA ARG A 39 -2.31 8.83 25.55
C ARG A 39 -3.02 8.80 26.91
N ASN A 40 -3.33 9.97 27.51
CA ASN A 40 -3.78 10.07 28.90
C ASN A 40 -5.06 10.91 29.12
N ASN A 41 -5.78 11.34 28.07
CA ASN A 41 -7.02 12.11 28.26
C ASN A 41 -8.23 11.19 28.54
N PRO A 42 -8.99 11.34 29.66
CA PRO A 42 -10.06 10.39 30.00
C PRO A 42 -11.28 10.35 29.06
N THR A 43 -11.48 11.36 28.20
CA THR A 43 -12.65 11.49 27.30
C THR A 43 -12.57 10.55 26.09
N ASN A 44 -12.68 9.24 26.33
CA ASN A 44 -12.58 8.17 25.33
C ASN A 44 -13.84 8.02 24.42
N GLU A 45 -14.50 9.12 24.07
CA GLU A 45 -15.60 9.13 23.10
C GLU A 45 -15.09 9.73 21.77
N ALA A 46 -14.63 8.85 20.87
CA ALA A 46 -14.32 9.24 19.51
C ALA A 46 -15.57 9.84 18.83
N PRO A 47 -15.46 10.96 18.09
CA PRO A 47 -16.62 11.68 17.55
C PRO A 47 -17.60 10.78 16.79
N ALA A 48 -18.86 10.79 17.21
CA ALA A 48 -19.90 9.91 16.69
C ALA A 48 -20.31 10.29 15.24
N VAL A 49 -19.63 9.71 14.26
CA VAL A 49 -19.87 9.98 12.83
C VAL A 49 -21.25 9.47 12.40
N PRO A 50 -22.13 10.32 11.79
CA PRO A 50 -23.48 9.91 11.42
C PRO A 50 -23.53 8.72 10.44
N PRO A 51 -24.55 7.84 10.56
CA PRO A 51 -24.75 6.76 9.59
C PRO A 51 -24.95 7.33 8.18
N GLY A 52 -24.32 6.71 7.18
CA GLY A 52 -24.33 7.18 5.80
C GLY A 52 -23.33 8.32 5.46
N PHE A 53 -22.73 9.00 6.44
CA PHE A 53 -21.80 10.11 6.15
C PHE A 53 -20.50 9.63 5.46
N LEU A 54 -19.91 8.53 5.94
CA LEU A 54 -18.76 7.89 5.30
C LEU A 54 -19.22 6.95 4.18
N SER A 55 -18.43 6.86 3.10
CA SER A 55 -18.59 5.80 2.09
C SER A 55 -18.08 4.43 2.63
N PRO A 56 -18.42 3.30 2.00
CA PRO A 56 -17.90 1.99 2.40
C PRO A 56 -16.38 1.92 2.42
N SER A 57 -15.72 2.36 1.35
CA SER A 57 -14.25 2.33 1.22
C SER A 57 -13.55 3.25 2.23
N VAL A 58 -14.18 4.35 2.66
CA VAL A 58 -13.63 5.21 3.71
C VAL A 58 -13.73 4.55 5.09
N ARG A 59 -14.79 3.77 5.37
CA ARG A 59 -14.83 2.96 6.61
C ARG A 59 -13.72 1.90 6.61
N GLU A 60 -13.60 1.15 5.52
CA GLU A 60 -12.56 0.12 5.34
C GLU A 60 -11.14 0.68 5.56
N TYR A 61 -10.83 1.86 5.00
CA TYR A 61 -9.56 2.54 5.19
C TYR A 61 -9.29 2.95 6.66
N LEU A 62 -10.32 3.44 7.35
CA LEU A 62 -10.23 3.81 8.77
C LEU A 62 -10.10 2.58 9.68
N ASP A 63 -10.79 1.49 9.38
CA ASP A 63 -10.73 0.24 10.15
C ASP A 63 -9.39 -0.49 9.94
N LEU A 64 -8.80 -0.39 8.75
CA LEU A 64 -7.43 -0.81 8.46
C LEU A 64 -6.42 -0.03 9.33
N GLY A 65 -6.56 1.31 9.41
CA GLY A 65 -5.70 2.17 10.24
C GLY A 65 -5.83 1.98 11.76
N LYS A 66 -6.91 1.35 12.24
CA LYS A 66 -7.04 0.90 13.64
C LYS A 66 -6.31 -0.43 13.91
N SER A 67 -6.15 -1.24 12.86
CA SER A 67 -5.72 -2.64 12.96
C SER A 67 -4.23 -2.84 12.65
N ILE A 68 -3.63 -1.93 11.89
CA ILE A 68 -2.24 -1.97 11.44
C ILE A 68 -1.57 -0.65 11.83
N PRO A 69 -0.43 -0.67 12.56
CA PRO A 69 0.31 0.54 12.90
C PRO A 69 0.71 1.35 11.66
N GLY A 70 0.62 2.67 11.75
CA GLY A 70 0.92 3.60 10.65
C GLY A 70 -0.32 3.95 9.80
N ARG A 71 -0.23 5.07 9.09
CA ARG A 71 -1.27 5.59 8.21
C ARG A 71 -1.29 4.79 6.90
N PRO A 72 -2.38 4.09 6.54
CA PRO A 72 -2.50 3.49 5.22
C PRO A 72 -2.34 4.55 4.13
N GLY A 73 -1.87 4.15 2.94
CA GLY A 73 -1.58 5.03 1.81
C GLY A 73 -0.31 5.88 2.00
N THR A 74 -0.09 6.45 3.18
CA THR A 74 1.09 7.26 3.51
C THR A 74 2.28 6.37 3.88
N ASP A 75 2.21 5.68 5.02
CA ASP A 75 3.35 4.94 5.59
C ASP A 75 3.56 3.60 4.87
N TYR A 76 2.47 3.01 4.37
CA TYR A 76 2.48 1.81 3.54
C TYR A 76 1.46 1.88 2.39
N PRO A 77 1.75 1.26 1.24
CA PRO A 77 0.83 1.16 0.10
C PRO A 77 -0.39 0.28 0.40
N VAL A 78 -1.51 0.58 -0.30
CA VAL A 78 -2.79 -0.13 -0.19
C VAL A 78 -3.39 -0.45 -1.57
N LEU A 79 -2.58 -1.03 -2.44
CA LEU A 79 -2.94 -1.41 -3.81
C LEU A 79 -3.91 -2.58 -3.79
N GLY A 80 -5.14 -2.38 -4.30
CA GLY A 80 -6.13 -3.45 -4.47
C GLY A 80 -5.97 -4.30 -5.75
N LYS A 81 -4.99 -3.96 -6.60
CA LYS A 81 -4.61 -4.71 -7.82
C LYS A 81 -3.16 -4.42 -8.19
N VAL A 82 -2.51 -5.36 -8.86
CA VAL A 82 -1.17 -5.15 -9.45
C VAL A 82 -1.24 -3.98 -10.45
N PRO A 83 -0.44 -2.91 -10.27
CA PRO A 83 -0.29 -1.86 -11.28
C PRO A 83 0.69 -2.30 -12.38
N TYR A 84 0.79 -1.50 -13.44
CA TYR A 84 1.89 -1.62 -14.40
C TYR A 84 3.11 -0.88 -13.85
N THR A 85 4.28 -1.51 -13.96
CA THR A 85 5.61 -1.00 -13.55
C THR A 85 6.65 -1.46 -14.59
N ASN A 86 7.85 -0.88 -14.58
CA ASN A 86 8.88 -1.16 -15.60
C ASN A 86 9.77 -2.35 -15.24
N PHE A 87 9.24 -3.34 -14.50
CA PHE A 87 9.96 -4.56 -14.14
C PHE A 87 9.70 -5.68 -15.16
N TYR A 88 10.79 -6.20 -15.73
CA TYR A 88 10.79 -7.38 -16.59
C TYR A 88 11.74 -8.45 -16.06
N CYS A 89 11.34 -9.72 -16.15
CA CYS A 89 12.18 -10.85 -15.79
C CYS A 89 13.39 -11.02 -16.72
N ASP A 90 13.26 -10.67 -18.00
CA ASP A 90 14.34 -10.78 -19.00
C ASP A 90 15.53 -9.83 -18.71
N ASP A 91 15.30 -8.74 -17.97
CA ASP A 91 16.36 -7.81 -17.52
C ASP A 91 17.12 -8.34 -16.29
N GLN A 92 16.67 -9.43 -15.65
CA GLN A 92 17.25 -9.92 -14.41
C GLN A 92 18.32 -11.00 -14.62
N SER A 93 19.43 -10.91 -13.90
CA SER A 93 20.54 -11.86 -14.04
C SER A 93 20.27 -13.28 -13.50
N PHE A 94 19.15 -13.51 -12.81
CA PHE A 94 18.79 -14.80 -12.20
C PHE A 94 17.26 -14.98 -12.15
N PRO A 95 16.72 -16.20 -12.35
CA PRO A 95 15.34 -16.50 -11.98
C PRO A 95 15.16 -16.45 -10.46
N GLY A 96 13.95 -16.17 -9.97
CA GLY A 96 13.67 -16.03 -8.54
C GLY A 96 12.59 -15.01 -8.20
N PHE A 97 12.72 -14.37 -7.04
CA PHE A 97 11.71 -13.46 -6.49
C PHE A 97 12.25 -12.03 -6.42
N PHE A 98 11.43 -11.04 -6.77
CA PHE A 98 11.84 -9.65 -6.93
C PHE A 98 10.82 -8.68 -6.33
N ALA A 99 11.23 -7.85 -5.37
CA ALA A 99 10.39 -6.80 -4.80
C ALA A 99 10.20 -5.63 -5.78
N ASP A 100 8.97 -5.22 -6.05
CA ASP A 100 8.69 -4.10 -6.97
C ASP A 100 8.86 -2.75 -6.25
N VAL A 101 9.98 -2.06 -6.48
CA VAL A 101 10.26 -0.76 -5.86
C VAL A 101 9.33 0.36 -6.31
N GLU A 102 8.75 0.31 -7.52
CA GLU A 102 7.80 1.34 -7.99
C GLU A 102 6.49 1.27 -7.19
N THR A 103 6.08 0.07 -6.76
CA THR A 103 4.90 -0.10 -5.88
C THR A 103 5.14 0.15 -4.39
N ARG A 104 6.35 0.59 -4.00
CA ARG A 104 6.84 0.52 -2.61
C ARG A 104 6.76 -0.91 -2.05
N CYS A 105 7.25 -1.87 -2.84
CA CYS A 105 7.36 -3.29 -2.52
C CYS A 105 6.07 -3.98 -2.06
N GLN A 106 4.88 -3.44 -2.35
CA GLN A 106 3.65 -4.23 -2.16
C GLN A 106 3.52 -5.29 -3.25
N ALA A 107 3.85 -4.93 -4.50
CA ALA A 107 3.98 -5.91 -5.55
C ALA A 107 5.34 -6.62 -5.46
N TRP A 108 5.35 -7.85 -5.93
CA TRP A 108 6.57 -8.62 -6.17
C TRP A 108 6.36 -9.58 -7.33
N HIS A 109 7.44 -9.89 -8.02
CA HIS A 109 7.46 -10.72 -9.22
C HIS A 109 8.13 -12.06 -8.94
N TYR A 110 7.58 -13.11 -9.52
CA TYR A 110 8.19 -14.41 -9.68
C TYR A 110 8.68 -14.52 -11.13
N CYS A 111 9.99 -14.71 -11.29
CA CYS A 111 10.65 -14.97 -12.57
C CYS A 111 11.04 -16.45 -12.61
N ASP A 112 10.34 -17.23 -13.42
CA ASP A 112 10.60 -18.66 -13.55
C ASP A 112 11.86 -18.93 -14.40
N ILE A 113 12.36 -20.17 -14.34
CA ILE A 113 13.60 -20.58 -15.04
C ILE A 113 13.52 -20.54 -16.57
N ASP A 114 12.33 -20.37 -17.13
CA ASP A 114 12.04 -20.24 -18.56
C ASP A 114 11.61 -18.80 -18.97
N GLY A 115 11.84 -17.81 -18.10
CA GLY A 115 11.53 -16.40 -18.33
C GLY A 115 10.08 -16.00 -18.02
N ARG A 116 9.19 -16.95 -17.68
CA ARG A 116 7.79 -16.61 -17.35
C ARG A 116 7.70 -15.72 -16.10
N GLN A 117 7.09 -14.55 -16.26
CA GLN A 117 6.80 -13.60 -15.20
C GLN A 117 5.39 -13.80 -14.64
N ALA A 118 5.29 -13.93 -13.31
CA ALA A 118 4.03 -13.78 -12.57
C ALA A 118 4.20 -12.65 -11.53
N THR A 119 3.15 -11.88 -11.26
CA THR A 119 3.22 -10.75 -10.31
C THR A 119 2.08 -10.84 -9.30
N PHE A 120 2.40 -10.58 -8.04
CA PHE A 120 1.51 -10.74 -6.89
C PHE A 120 1.51 -9.47 -6.03
N LEU A 121 0.57 -9.38 -5.10
CA LEU A 121 0.55 -8.35 -4.06
C LEU A 121 0.70 -8.98 -2.67
N CYS A 122 1.50 -8.34 -1.82
CA CYS A 122 1.46 -8.52 -0.38
C CYS A 122 0.18 -7.88 0.21
N PRO A 123 -0.40 -8.46 1.27
CA PRO A 123 -1.52 -7.85 2.00
C PRO A 123 -1.23 -6.41 2.46
N ASN A 124 -2.28 -5.59 2.55
CA ASN A 124 -2.18 -4.22 3.09
C ASN A 124 -1.47 -4.23 4.46
N GLY A 125 -0.53 -3.31 4.66
CA GLY A 125 0.32 -3.25 5.86
C GLY A 125 1.60 -4.10 5.80
N THR A 126 1.80 -4.88 4.73
CA THR A 126 3.02 -5.65 4.49
C THR A 126 3.71 -5.28 3.18
N GLN A 127 5.02 -5.46 3.12
CA GLN A 127 5.86 -5.29 1.93
C GLN A 127 6.67 -6.57 1.69
N PHE A 128 7.07 -6.84 0.46
CA PHE A 128 7.93 -7.97 0.13
C PHE A 128 9.38 -7.72 0.55
N SER A 129 9.88 -8.55 1.46
CA SER A 129 11.24 -8.46 1.98
C SER A 129 12.19 -9.30 1.13
N GLN A 130 12.89 -8.65 0.21
CA GLN A 130 13.87 -9.27 -0.70
C GLN A 130 14.97 -10.07 0.03
N ALA A 131 15.28 -9.73 1.28
CA ALA A 131 16.30 -10.41 2.07
C ALA A 131 15.92 -11.85 2.48
N VAL A 132 14.62 -12.14 2.57
CA VAL A 132 14.07 -13.39 3.14
C VAL A 132 12.90 -13.98 2.34
N PHE A 133 12.54 -13.38 1.20
CA PHE A 133 11.51 -13.84 0.25
C PHE A 133 10.10 -14.01 0.84
N VAL A 134 9.69 -13.12 1.75
CA VAL A 134 8.33 -13.13 2.35
C VAL A 134 7.74 -11.72 2.44
N CYS A 135 6.41 -11.62 2.43
CA CYS A 135 5.72 -10.40 2.85
C CYS A 135 5.85 -10.24 4.37
N ASP A 136 6.49 -9.17 4.82
CA ASP A 136 6.71 -8.82 6.23
C ASP A 136 6.11 -7.43 6.51
N TRP A 137 5.90 -7.08 7.78
CA TRP A 137 5.34 -5.80 8.19
C TRP A 137 6.11 -4.63 7.60
N TRP A 138 5.39 -3.60 7.13
CA TRP A 138 5.98 -2.52 6.35
C TRP A 138 7.18 -1.83 7.04
N PHE A 139 7.18 -1.74 8.37
CA PHE A 139 8.25 -1.12 9.17
C PHE A 139 9.51 -2.00 9.31
N ASN A 140 9.42 -3.32 9.09
CA ASN A 140 10.57 -4.23 9.06
C ASN A 140 11.32 -4.14 7.72
N VAL A 141 10.60 -3.86 6.63
CA VAL A 141 11.14 -3.91 5.26
C VAL A 141 11.91 -2.62 4.91
N ARG A 142 12.93 -2.74 4.07
CA ARG A 142 13.71 -1.62 3.52
C ARG A 142 13.68 -1.68 2.00
N CYS A 143 12.54 -1.30 1.43
CA CYS A 143 12.22 -1.50 0.01
C CYS A 143 13.29 -0.97 -0.95
N GLU A 144 13.83 0.23 -0.69
CA GLU A 144 14.90 0.87 -1.48
C GLU A 144 16.21 0.04 -1.55
N LEU A 145 16.42 -0.90 -0.63
CA LEU A 145 17.58 -1.79 -0.63
C LEU A 145 17.34 -3.08 -1.42
N SER A 146 16.09 -3.40 -1.81
CA SER A 146 15.75 -4.63 -2.53
C SER A 146 16.57 -4.84 -3.82
N PRO A 147 16.81 -3.85 -4.69
CA PRO A 147 17.63 -4.06 -5.90
C PRO A 147 19.07 -4.51 -5.59
N LYS A 148 19.63 -4.11 -4.45
CA LYS A 148 20.96 -4.55 -3.98
C LYS A 148 20.98 -6.00 -3.48
N LEU A 149 19.80 -6.58 -3.25
CA LEU A 149 19.57 -7.92 -2.71
C LEU A 149 19.03 -8.91 -3.77
N TYR A 150 18.71 -8.46 -4.99
CA TYR A 150 18.30 -9.34 -6.10
C TYR A 150 19.34 -10.44 -6.38
N ALA A 151 20.63 -10.18 -6.16
CA ALA A 151 21.70 -11.17 -6.31
C ALA A 151 21.55 -12.39 -5.37
N ILE A 152 20.71 -12.35 -4.32
CA ILE A 152 20.40 -13.52 -3.48
C ILE A 152 19.65 -14.60 -4.29
N ASN A 153 18.93 -14.23 -5.37
CA ASN A 153 18.27 -15.17 -6.27
C ASN A 153 19.24 -16.18 -6.92
N SER A 154 20.54 -15.86 -7.04
CA SER A 154 21.60 -16.79 -7.46
C SER A 154 21.72 -18.07 -6.61
N ARG A 155 21.10 -18.09 -5.43
CA ARG A 155 21.07 -19.24 -4.50
C ARG A 155 19.82 -20.11 -4.67
N LEU A 156 18.82 -19.64 -5.40
CA LEU A 156 17.62 -20.39 -5.75
C LEU A 156 17.93 -21.35 -6.91
N TYR A 157 17.13 -22.41 -7.06
CA TYR A 157 17.24 -23.45 -8.11
C TYR A 157 18.58 -24.21 -8.21
N GLY A 158 19.60 -23.84 -7.44
CA GLY A 158 20.87 -24.55 -7.37
C GLY A 158 20.70 -26.01 -6.93
N THR A 159 21.26 -26.94 -7.70
CA THR A 159 21.13 -28.38 -7.44
C THR A 159 21.62 -28.75 -6.02
N PRO A 160 20.84 -29.49 -5.23
CA PRO A 160 21.31 -30.01 -3.95
C PRO A 160 22.56 -30.88 -4.14
N THR A 161 23.69 -30.49 -3.54
CA THR A 161 24.95 -31.25 -3.54
C THR A 161 24.90 -32.52 -2.68
N GLU A 162 23.71 -32.88 -2.20
CA GLU A 162 23.46 -33.76 -1.08
C GLU A 162 22.14 -34.49 -1.33
N SER A 163 22.16 -35.84 -1.35
CA SER A 163 20.99 -36.61 -1.78
C SER A 163 19.74 -36.32 -0.90
N PRO A 164 18.57 -36.05 -1.52
CA PRO A 164 17.32 -35.82 -0.81
C PRO A 164 16.70 -37.11 -0.25
N THR A 165 17.16 -38.29 -0.64
CA THR A 165 16.59 -39.59 -0.21
C THR A 165 17.10 -40.11 1.14
N ARG A 166 17.86 -39.29 1.90
CA ARG A 166 18.14 -39.60 3.32
C ARG A 166 16.93 -39.22 4.18
N PRO A 167 16.62 -39.95 5.28
CA PRO A 167 15.59 -39.53 6.23
C PRO A 167 15.89 -38.13 6.79
N HIS A 168 14.85 -37.42 7.26
CA HIS A 168 14.93 -36.04 7.74
C HIS A 168 16.16 -35.83 8.64
N ARG A 169 17.10 -35.01 8.14
CA ARG A 169 18.40 -34.83 8.80
C ARG A 169 18.22 -34.02 10.07
N LEU A 170 18.73 -34.53 11.19
CA LEU A 170 18.94 -33.73 12.39
C LEU A 170 19.91 -32.58 12.06
N ILE A 171 19.61 -31.37 12.52
CA ILE A 171 20.49 -30.21 12.32
C ILE A 171 21.67 -30.32 13.29
N THR A 172 22.73 -30.99 12.85
CA THR A 172 23.99 -31.10 13.61
C THR A 172 24.91 -29.92 13.31
N LYS A 173 25.81 -29.62 14.26
CA LYS A 173 26.87 -28.61 14.09
C LYS A 173 27.71 -28.87 12.83
N GLU A 174 28.06 -30.13 12.59
CA GLU A 174 28.80 -30.59 11.42
C GLU A 174 28.02 -30.42 10.11
N LEU A 175 26.69 -30.59 10.11
CA LEU A 175 25.87 -30.32 8.92
C LEU A 175 25.88 -28.82 8.56
N LEU A 176 25.76 -27.95 9.56
CA LEU A 176 25.85 -26.49 9.37
C LEU A 176 27.24 -26.07 8.85
N GLU A 177 28.31 -26.61 9.43
CA GLU A 177 29.68 -26.34 8.99
C GLU A 177 29.93 -26.79 7.53
N ASN A 178 29.43 -27.97 7.14
CA ASN A 178 29.56 -28.44 5.76
C ASN A 178 28.71 -27.61 4.76
N ILE A 179 27.56 -27.08 5.16
CA ILE A 179 26.72 -26.22 4.30
C ILE A 179 27.34 -24.83 4.12
N PHE A 180 27.82 -24.20 5.19
CA PHE A 180 28.19 -22.78 5.17
C PHE A 180 29.70 -22.51 5.05
N VAL A 181 30.58 -23.46 5.38
CA VAL A 181 32.05 -23.24 5.47
C VAL A 181 32.83 -23.92 4.34
N ARG A 182 32.29 -24.96 3.69
CA ARG A 182 33.03 -25.76 2.68
C ARG A 182 32.85 -25.37 1.22
N ARG A 183 32.11 -24.31 0.89
CA ARG A 183 32.07 -23.75 -0.47
C ARG A 183 33.25 -22.82 -0.71
N LYS A 184 34.38 -23.41 -1.12
CA LYS A 184 35.44 -22.77 -1.91
C LYS A 184 35.23 -23.10 -3.39
#